data_AF-A0A7W3W1H3-F1
#
_entry.id   AF-A0A7W3W1H3-F1
#
_cell.length_a   1.000
_cell.length_b   1.000
_cell.length_c   1.000
_cell.angle_alpha   90.00
_cell.angle_beta   90.00
_cell.angle_gamma   90.00
#
_symmetry.space_group_name_H-M   'P 1'
#
loop_
_entity.id
_entity.type
_entity.pdbx_description
1 polymer ?
#
loop_
_entity_poly.entity_id
_entity_poly.type
_entity_poly.pdbx_seq_one_letter_code
_entity_poly.pdbx_strand_id
1 'polypeptide(L)'
;MYEVTTLRADLTALFAAAELTDVEVDAAIADEHVRSAAYRRVIAADSTDPRELAAVLARDPEPLTAKTAMVNLLDHIAEKTADPAKFQQQAADIVTEADRLAASTDRDFVRQRIRDWQLWLDTENGQPPDAAALSAASDWMQRRLADFSASPQTLALLAGHARTKKTRHTAATKTNPRNP
;
A
#
# COMPACT_ATOMS: atom_id res chain seq x y z
N MET A 1 -24.57 8.08 17.98
CA MET A 1 -25.21 6.74 17.95
C MET A 1 -25.32 6.17 16.53
N TYR A 2 -25.36 7.00 15.48
CA TYR A 2 -25.42 6.53 14.08
C TYR A 2 -24.12 5.88 13.54
N GLU A 3 -22.93 6.22 14.05
CA GLU A 3 -21.65 5.69 13.52
C GLU A 3 -21.32 4.25 13.94
N VAL A 4 -21.65 3.86 15.18
CA VAL A 4 -21.36 2.50 15.69
C VAL A 4 -22.20 1.43 14.99
N THR A 5 -23.45 1.76 14.64
CA THR A 5 -24.36 0.86 13.92
C THR A 5 -23.85 0.58 12.50
N THR A 6 -23.32 1.61 11.82
CA THR A 6 -22.70 1.46 10.49
C THR A 6 -21.44 0.61 10.56
N LEU A 7 -20.54 0.86 11.52
CA LEU A 7 -19.31 0.08 11.67
C LEU A 7 -19.61 -1.41 11.92
N ARG A 8 -20.60 -1.72 12.78
CA ARG A 8 -20.99 -3.12 13.03
C ARG A 8 -21.49 -3.81 11.76
N ALA A 9 -22.34 -3.14 10.98
CA ALA A 9 -22.88 -3.70 9.74
C ALA A 9 -21.76 -3.93 8.71
N ASP A 10 -20.88 -2.93 8.54
CA ASP A 10 -19.72 -3.01 7.66
C ASP A 10 -18.79 -4.17 8.03
N LEU A 11 -18.42 -4.29 9.31
CA LEU A 11 -17.55 -5.38 9.79
C LEU A 11 -18.20 -6.75 9.65
N THR A 12 -19.49 -6.87 9.97
CA THR A 12 -20.23 -8.13 9.77
C THR A 12 -20.20 -8.56 8.31
N ALA A 13 -20.45 -7.64 7.38
CA ALA A 13 -20.44 -7.93 5.95
C ALA A 13 -19.03 -8.32 5.46
N LEU A 14 -18.00 -7.57 5.86
CA LEU A 14 -16.61 -7.87 5.49
C LEU A 14 -16.15 -9.24 6.01
N PHE A 15 -16.45 -9.55 7.27
CA PHE A 15 -16.02 -10.81 7.87
C PHE A 15 -16.75 -11.99 7.25
N ALA A 16 -18.04 -11.86 6.94
CA ALA A 16 -18.79 -12.87 6.21
C ALA A 16 -18.23 -13.09 4.79
N ALA A 17 -17.95 -12.01 4.05
CA ALA A 17 -17.39 -12.11 2.70
C ALA A 17 -15.99 -12.73 2.68
N ALA A 18 -15.19 -12.53 3.73
CA ALA A 18 -13.86 -13.11 3.89
C ALA A 18 -13.85 -14.45 4.67
N GLU A 19 -15.04 -15.01 4.96
CA GLU A 19 -15.23 -16.25 5.72
C GLU A 19 -14.50 -16.26 7.09
N LEU A 20 -14.37 -15.10 7.72
CA LEU A 20 -13.74 -14.94 9.04
C LEU A 20 -14.74 -15.30 10.14
N THR A 21 -14.73 -16.57 10.53
CA THR A 21 -15.63 -17.12 11.57
C THR A 21 -15.04 -17.07 12.99
N ASP A 22 -13.75 -16.78 13.11
CA ASP A 22 -13.00 -16.76 14.37
C ASP A 22 -12.82 -15.35 14.95
N VAL A 23 -13.36 -14.32 14.29
CA VAL A 23 -13.27 -12.92 14.73
C VAL A 23 -14.64 -12.42 15.17
N GLU A 24 -14.80 -12.19 16.47
CA GLU A 24 -16.01 -11.59 17.03
C GLU A 24 -16.13 -10.11 16.61
N VAL A 25 -17.25 -9.75 15.97
CA VAL A 25 -17.49 -8.37 15.48
C VAL A 25 -17.47 -7.37 16.64
N ASP A 26 -18.05 -7.71 17.78
CA ASP A 26 -18.07 -6.82 18.95
C ASP A 26 -16.68 -6.60 19.55
N ALA A 27 -15.80 -7.60 19.47
CA ALA A 27 -14.40 -7.44 19.87
C ALA A 27 -13.65 -6.50 18.92
N ALA A 28 -13.87 -6.63 17.60
CA ALA A 28 -13.29 -5.72 16.61
C ALA A 28 -13.84 -4.28 16.72
N ILE A 29 -15.09 -4.10 17.15
CA ILE A 29 -15.63 -2.75 17.44
C ILE A 29 -14.93 -2.14 18.66
N ALA A 30 -14.73 -2.93 19.71
CA ALA A 30 -14.15 -2.47 20.96
C ALA A 30 -12.63 -2.24 20.90
N ASP A 31 -11.92 -2.96 20.04
CA ASP A 31 -10.47 -2.95 19.97
C ASP A 31 -9.98 -2.74 18.52
N GLU A 32 -9.30 -1.61 18.28
CA GLU A 32 -8.71 -1.30 16.98
C GLU A 32 -7.68 -2.33 16.54
N HIS A 33 -6.94 -2.95 17.46
CA HIS A 33 -5.89 -3.89 17.10
C HIS A 33 -6.49 -5.17 16.54
N VAL A 34 -7.60 -5.63 17.13
CA VAL A 34 -8.39 -6.76 16.63
C VAL A 34 -8.95 -6.41 15.25
N ARG A 35 -9.52 -5.22 15.09
CA ARG A 35 -10.06 -4.74 13.81
C ARG A 35 -9.02 -4.65 12.72
N SER A 36 -7.86 -4.06 13.02
CA SER A 36 -6.71 -3.91 12.13
C SER A 36 -6.11 -5.27 11.72
N ALA A 37 -6.06 -6.23 12.65
CA ALA A 37 -5.72 -7.62 12.33
C ALA A 37 -6.73 -8.26 11.39
N ALA A 38 -8.03 -8.06 11.62
CA ALA A 38 -9.09 -8.58 10.75
C ALA A 38 -9.05 -7.96 9.34
N TYR A 39 -8.85 -6.64 9.20
CA TYR A 39 -8.72 -5.99 7.89
C TYR A 39 -7.60 -6.59 7.05
N ARG A 40 -6.44 -6.90 7.65
CA ARG A 40 -5.34 -7.57 6.92
C ARG A 40 -5.75 -8.93 6.38
N ARG A 41 -6.57 -9.68 7.12
CA ARG A 41 -7.10 -10.98 6.70
C ARG A 41 -8.16 -10.83 5.61
N VAL A 42 -9.06 -9.84 5.73
CA VAL A 42 -10.04 -9.50 4.68
C VAL A 42 -9.34 -9.12 3.37
N ILE A 43 -8.32 -8.26 3.44
CA ILE A 43 -7.52 -7.87 2.27
C ILE A 43 -6.85 -9.10 1.64
N ALA A 44 -6.27 -9.98 2.46
CA ALA A 44 -5.61 -11.19 1.96
C ALA A 44 -6.58 -12.20 1.32
N ALA A 45 -7.85 -12.22 1.76
CA ALA A 45 -8.87 -13.10 1.19
C ALA A 45 -9.30 -12.69 -0.22
N ASP A 46 -9.08 -11.43 -0.62
CA ASP A 46 -9.40 -10.90 -1.95
C ASP A 46 -10.84 -11.17 -2.43
N SER A 47 -11.77 -11.24 -1.48
CA SER A 47 -13.16 -11.62 -1.72
C SER A 47 -14.12 -10.43 -1.82
N THR A 48 -13.62 -9.21 -1.60
CA THR A 48 -14.39 -7.96 -1.66
C THR A 48 -13.79 -7.07 -2.74
N ASP A 49 -14.65 -6.38 -3.50
CA ASP A 49 -14.19 -5.40 -4.48
C ASP A 49 -13.29 -4.34 -3.80
N PRO A 50 -12.11 -4.02 -4.38
CA PRO A 50 -11.17 -3.08 -3.76
C PRO A 50 -11.76 -1.71 -3.45
N ARG A 51 -12.66 -1.19 -4.29
CA ARG A 51 -13.28 0.11 -4.05
C ARG A 51 -14.29 0.05 -2.92
N GLU A 52 -15.11 -1.00 -2.88
CA GLU A 52 -16.06 -1.23 -1.79
C GLU A 52 -15.33 -1.39 -0.45
N LEU A 53 -14.24 -2.17 -0.44
CA LEU A 53 -13.39 -2.33 0.73
C LEU A 53 -12.77 -1.00 1.15
N ALA A 54 -12.19 -0.24 0.21
CA ALA A 54 -11.62 1.08 0.49
C ALA A 54 -12.66 2.04 1.11
N ALA A 55 -13.92 2.00 0.64
CA ALA A 55 -14.99 2.82 1.18
C ALA A 55 -15.29 2.48 2.65
N VAL A 56 -15.28 1.20 3.03
CA VAL A 56 -15.43 0.75 4.43
C VAL A 56 -14.23 1.22 5.27
N LEU A 57 -13.01 0.97 4.78
CA LEU A 57 -11.78 1.34 5.50
C LEU A 57 -11.69 2.86 5.76
N ALA A 58 -12.12 3.68 4.80
CA ALA A 58 -12.13 5.14 4.94
C ALA A 58 -13.11 5.65 6.02
N ARG A 59 -14.11 4.84 6.40
CA ARG A 59 -15.06 5.15 7.48
C ARG A 59 -14.62 4.66 8.86
N ASP A 60 -13.44 4.03 8.97
CA ASP A 60 -12.96 3.58 10.27
C ASP A 60 -12.86 4.77 11.24
N PRO A 61 -13.39 4.65 12.47
CA PRO A 61 -13.39 5.76 13.43
C PRO A 61 -11.99 6.12 13.93
N GLU A 62 -11.00 5.22 13.77
CA GLU A 62 -9.62 5.47 14.18
C GLU A 62 -8.77 5.82 12.93
N PRO A 63 -8.32 7.08 12.78
CA PRO A 63 -7.65 7.55 11.56
C PRO A 63 -6.38 6.77 11.19
N LEU A 64 -5.59 6.35 12.18
CA LEU A 64 -4.36 5.60 11.90
C LEU A 64 -4.65 4.21 11.34
N THR A 65 -5.70 3.56 11.84
CA THR A 65 -6.23 2.26 11.40
C THR A 65 -6.78 2.39 9.99
N ALA A 66 -7.59 3.43 9.72
CA ALA A 66 -8.12 3.74 8.40
C ALA A 66 -6.99 3.84 7.35
N LYS A 67 -6.01 4.71 7.60
CA LYS A 67 -4.86 4.89 6.69
C LYS A 67 -4.07 3.60 6.53
N THR A 68 -3.75 2.92 7.63
CA THR A 68 -2.91 1.72 7.60
C THR A 68 -3.57 0.62 6.80
N ALA A 69 -4.87 0.42 6.97
CA ALA A 69 -5.63 -0.54 6.17
C ALA A 69 -5.68 -0.15 4.69
N MET A 70 -5.87 1.14 4.37
CA MET A 70 -5.86 1.64 2.99
C MET A 70 -4.51 1.39 2.30
N VAL A 71 -3.40 1.63 3.01
CA VAL A 71 -2.05 1.37 2.52
C VAL A 71 -1.83 -0.13 2.33
N ASN A 72 -2.28 -0.97 3.27
CA ASN A 72 -2.19 -2.42 3.12
C ASN A 72 -2.99 -2.93 1.92
N LEU A 73 -4.17 -2.37 1.64
CA LEU A 73 -4.97 -2.71 0.46
C LEU A 73 -4.22 -2.34 -0.83
N LEU A 74 -3.64 -1.14 -0.90
CA LEU A 74 -2.83 -0.71 -2.04
C LEU A 74 -1.59 -1.57 -2.26
N ASP A 75 -0.86 -1.88 -1.18
CA ASP A 75 0.29 -2.75 -1.21
C ASP A 75 -0.11 -4.15 -1.74
N HIS A 76 -1.23 -4.71 -1.27
CA HIS A 76 -1.76 -6.00 -1.74
C HIS A 76 -2.10 -6.01 -3.24
N ILE A 77 -2.78 -4.97 -3.73
CA ILE A 77 -3.17 -4.87 -5.14
C ILE A 77 -1.94 -4.74 -6.04
N ALA A 78 -0.99 -3.90 -5.64
CA ALA A 78 0.25 -3.69 -6.39
C ALA A 78 1.09 -4.97 -6.46
N GLU A 79 1.19 -5.72 -5.36
CA GLU A 79 1.96 -6.97 -5.32
C GLU A 79 1.37 -8.09 -6.19
N LYS A 80 0.06 -8.03 -6.48
CA LYS A 80 -0.64 -9.02 -7.32
C LYS A 80 -0.76 -8.60 -8.78
N THR A 81 -0.36 -7.39 -9.13
CA THR A 81 -0.55 -6.84 -10.47
C THR A 81 0.79 -6.62 -11.13
N ALA A 82 0.99 -7.20 -12.33
CA ALA A 82 2.16 -6.93 -13.16
C ALA A 82 1.93 -5.77 -14.15
N ASP A 83 0.68 -5.42 -14.42
CA ASP A 83 0.27 -4.40 -15.40
C ASP A 83 0.14 -3.01 -14.74
N PRO A 84 1.01 -2.04 -15.10
CA PRO A 84 0.95 -0.69 -14.54
C PRO A 84 -0.37 0.04 -14.83
N ALA A 85 -0.98 -0.17 -16.01
CA ALA A 85 -2.22 0.51 -16.39
C ALA A 85 -3.41 -0.02 -15.58
N LYS A 86 -3.46 -1.35 -15.38
CA LYS A 86 -4.45 -1.97 -14.51
C LYS A 86 -4.34 -1.47 -13.07
N PHE A 87 -3.12 -1.40 -12.53
CA PHE A 87 -2.88 -0.84 -11.20
C PHE A 87 -3.38 0.61 -11.10
N GLN A 88 -3.06 1.45 -12.08
CA GLN A 88 -3.48 2.85 -12.09
C GLN A 88 -5.00 3.00 -12.06
N GLN A 89 -5.73 2.16 -12.81
CA GLN A 89 -7.19 2.15 -12.80
C GLN A 89 -7.74 1.81 -11.41
N GLN A 90 -7.27 0.72 -10.80
CA GLN A 90 -7.72 0.30 -9.47
C GLN A 90 -7.34 1.32 -8.39
N ALA A 91 -6.15 1.93 -8.50
CA ALA A 91 -5.68 2.95 -7.58
C ALA A 91 -6.53 4.23 -7.65
N ALA A 92 -7.06 4.61 -8.81
CA ALA A 92 -7.93 5.80 -8.95
C ALA A 92 -9.24 5.66 -8.15
N ASP A 93 -9.83 4.46 -8.15
CA ASP A 93 -11.01 4.17 -7.34
C ASP A 93 -10.70 4.27 -5.84
N ILE A 94 -9.52 3.77 -5.43
CA ILE A 94 -9.07 3.86 -4.05
C ILE A 94 -8.78 5.30 -3.62
N VAL A 95 -8.20 6.14 -4.49
CA VAL A 95 -7.97 7.57 -4.19
C VAL A 95 -9.27 8.28 -3.86
N THR A 96 -10.33 7.99 -4.62
CA THR A 96 -11.65 8.60 -4.40
C THR A 96 -12.18 8.33 -2.99
N GLU A 97 -11.95 7.13 -2.48
CA GLU A 97 -12.33 6.75 -1.11
C GLU A 97 -11.34 7.28 -0.07
N ALA A 98 -10.04 7.27 -0.37
CA ALA A 98 -9.01 7.83 0.49
C ALA A 98 -9.18 9.34 0.73
N ASP A 99 -9.77 10.09 -0.21
CA ASP A 99 -10.07 11.51 -0.05
C ASP A 99 -11.05 11.82 1.09
N ARG A 100 -11.76 10.80 1.60
CA ARG A 100 -12.63 10.87 2.78
C ARG A 100 -11.89 10.74 4.11
N LEU A 101 -10.61 10.37 4.10
CA LEU A 101 -9.79 10.30 5.31
C LEU A 101 -9.70 11.68 5.98
N ALA A 102 -9.80 11.68 7.31
CA ALA A 102 -9.93 12.91 8.10
C ALA A 102 -8.74 13.87 7.94
N ALA A 103 -7.51 13.35 7.99
CA ALA A 103 -6.30 14.17 7.91
C ALA A 103 -5.79 14.34 6.48
N SER A 104 -5.39 15.56 6.09
CA SER A 104 -4.69 15.80 4.81
C SER A 104 -3.41 14.98 4.69
N THR A 105 -2.66 14.85 5.78
CA THR A 105 -1.41 14.07 5.81
C THR A 105 -1.64 12.59 5.50
N ASP A 106 -2.77 12.03 5.90
CA ASP A 106 -3.10 10.62 5.61
C ASP A 106 -3.48 10.43 4.15
N ARG A 107 -4.24 11.37 3.58
CA ARG A 107 -4.55 11.43 2.14
C ARG A 107 -3.28 11.52 1.29
N ASP A 108 -2.38 12.42 1.67
CA ASP A 108 -1.11 12.61 0.97
C ASP A 108 -0.20 11.39 1.06
N PHE A 109 -0.22 10.69 2.21
CA PHE A 109 0.50 9.42 2.37
C PHE A 109 -0.02 8.34 1.42
N VAL A 110 -1.33 8.18 1.31
CA VAL A 110 -1.97 7.22 0.38
C VAL A 110 -1.60 7.56 -1.07
N ARG A 111 -1.72 8.82 -1.47
CA ARG A 111 -1.33 9.27 -2.82
C ARG A 111 0.16 9.06 -3.10
N GLN A 112 1.03 9.28 -2.12
CA GLN A 112 2.45 8.98 -2.26
C GLN A 112 2.69 7.49 -2.46
N ARG A 113 1.97 6.63 -1.72
CA ARG A 113 2.10 5.18 -1.86
C ARG A 113 1.69 4.69 -3.25
N ILE A 114 0.67 5.30 -3.85
CA ILE A 114 0.27 5.00 -5.24
C ILE A 114 1.37 5.39 -6.23
N ARG A 115 1.95 6.60 -6.11
CA ARG A 115 3.08 7.02 -6.95
C ARG A 115 4.28 6.10 -6.81
N ASP A 116 4.57 5.68 -5.58
CA ASP A 116 5.65 4.75 -5.28
C ASP A 116 5.43 3.41 -6.02
N TRP A 117 4.24 2.84 -5.95
CA TRP A 117 3.94 1.59 -6.64
C TRP A 117 3.89 1.72 -8.15
N GLN A 118 3.41 2.83 -8.68
CA GLN A 118 3.47 3.11 -10.11
C GLN A 118 4.93 3.09 -10.60
N LEU A 119 5.82 3.77 -9.87
CA LEU A 119 7.25 3.79 -10.17
C LEU A 119 7.86 2.37 -10.18
N TRP A 120 7.49 1.55 -9.20
CA TRP A 120 7.91 0.15 -9.12
C TRP A 120 7.44 -0.64 -10.34
N LEU A 121 6.15 -0.57 -10.67
CA LEU A 121 5.57 -1.33 -11.78
C LEU A 121 6.15 -0.90 -13.13
N ASP A 122 6.31 0.41 -13.36
CA ASP A 122 6.95 0.93 -14.57
C ASP A 122 8.39 0.41 -14.70
N THR A 123 9.14 0.42 -13.59
CA THR A 123 10.53 -0.09 -13.55
C THR A 123 10.60 -1.58 -13.89
N GLU A 124 9.74 -2.40 -13.30
CA GLU A 124 9.69 -3.85 -13.56
C GLU A 124 9.20 -4.17 -14.98
N ASN A 125 8.47 -3.24 -15.62
CA ASN A 125 8.07 -3.31 -17.02
C ASN A 125 9.09 -2.64 -17.97
N GLY A 126 10.35 -2.49 -17.55
CA GLY A 126 11.45 -2.05 -18.40
C GLY A 126 11.52 -0.54 -18.63
N GLN A 127 10.80 0.26 -17.84
CA GLN A 127 10.88 1.73 -17.83
C GLN A 127 11.63 2.20 -16.58
N PRO A 128 12.98 2.19 -16.58
CA PRO A 128 13.76 2.60 -15.43
C PRO A 128 13.49 4.07 -15.08
N PRO A 129 13.50 4.43 -13.79
CA PRO A 129 13.20 5.78 -13.36
C PRO A 129 14.34 6.74 -13.72
N ASP A 130 13.99 8.01 -13.91
CA ASP A 130 14.97 9.09 -13.94
C ASP A 130 15.28 9.62 -12.53
N ALA A 131 16.24 10.54 -12.43
CA ALA A 131 16.65 11.11 -11.15
C ALA A 131 15.54 11.91 -10.44
N ALA A 132 14.63 12.53 -11.19
CA ALA A 132 13.54 13.33 -10.64
C ALA A 132 12.45 12.41 -10.06
N ALA A 133 12.04 11.39 -10.79
CA ALA A 133 11.12 10.36 -10.34
C ALA A 133 11.65 9.65 -9.09
N LEU A 134 12.94 9.30 -9.08
CA LEU A 134 13.58 8.69 -7.92
C LEU A 134 13.61 9.65 -6.72
N SER A 135 13.88 10.94 -6.94
CA SER A 135 13.89 11.96 -5.89
C SER A 135 12.50 12.25 -5.32
N ALA A 136 11.44 11.95 -6.05
CA ALA A 136 10.05 12.05 -5.60
C ALA A 136 9.53 10.78 -4.89
N ALA A 137 10.16 9.62 -5.12
CA ALA A 137 9.79 8.34 -4.49
C ALA A 137 10.04 8.35 -2.98
N SER A 138 9.21 7.71 -2.16
CA SER A 138 9.47 7.64 -0.71
C SER A 138 10.75 6.88 -0.37
N ASP A 139 11.29 7.09 0.84
CA ASP A 139 12.45 6.32 1.31
C ASP A 139 12.17 4.81 1.34
N TRP A 140 10.92 4.44 1.62
CA TRP A 140 10.47 3.06 1.56
C TRP A 140 10.57 2.50 0.13
N MET A 141 10.12 3.24 -0.87
CA MET A 141 10.17 2.81 -2.27
C MET A 141 11.60 2.78 -2.81
N GLN A 142 12.43 3.79 -2.51
CA GLN A 142 13.85 3.77 -2.88
C GLN A 142 14.56 2.54 -2.29
N ARG A 143 14.27 2.19 -1.04
CA ARG A 143 14.78 0.96 -0.42
C ARG A 143 14.25 -0.28 -1.13
N ARG A 144 12.94 -0.35 -1.44
CA ARG A 144 12.35 -1.49 -2.16
C ARG A 144 13.02 -1.70 -3.52
N LEU A 145 13.21 -0.64 -4.31
CA LEU A 145 13.92 -0.71 -5.59
C LEU A 145 15.38 -1.20 -5.42
N ALA A 146 16.10 -0.73 -4.40
CA ALA A 146 17.45 -1.23 -4.12
C ALA A 146 17.46 -2.71 -3.70
N ASP A 147 16.46 -3.13 -2.91
CA ASP A 147 16.36 -4.48 -2.37
C ASP A 147 15.84 -5.50 -3.39
N PHE A 148 15.09 -5.09 -4.41
CA PHE A 148 14.39 -6.04 -5.28
C PHE A 148 14.47 -5.77 -6.79
N SER A 149 14.83 -4.57 -7.25
CA SER A 149 14.85 -4.30 -8.69
C SER A 149 15.93 -5.12 -9.40
N ALA A 150 15.55 -5.71 -10.53
CA ALA A 150 16.47 -6.38 -11.44
C ALA A 150 17.15 -5.43 -12.45
N SER A 151 16.71 -4.17 -12.53
CA SER A 151 17.19 -3.19 -13.51
C SER A 151 18.57 -2.63 -13.12
N PRO A 152 19.65 -2.91 -13.88
CA PRO A 152 20.98 -2.39 -13.56
C PRO A 152 21.05 -0.86 -13.60
N GLN A 153 20.28 -0.23 -14.51
CA GLN A 153 20.17 1.22 -14.62
C GLN A 153 19.54 1.82 -13.36
N THR A 154 18.46 1.22 -12.85
CA THR A 154 17.80 1.65 -11.61
C THR A 154 18.75 1.54 -10.42
N LEU A 155 19.45 0.41 -10.29
CA LEU A 155 20.41 0.21 -9.21
C LEU A 155 21.59 1.18 -9.30
N ALA A 156 22.11 1.48 -10.50
CA ALA A 156 23.17 2.46 -10.68
C ALA A 156 22.71 3.88 -10.30
N LEU A 157 21.48 4.25 -10.68
CA LEU A 157 20.91 5.53 -10.32
C LEU A 157 20.74 5.66 -8.79
N LEU A 158 20.19 4.62 -8.14
CA LEU A 158 20.06 4.54 -6.68
C LEU A 158 21.39 4.64 -5.96
N ALA A 159 22.45 3.98 -6.45
CA ALA A 159 23.78 4.04 -5.86
C ALA A 159 24.31 5.48 -5.79
N GLY A 160 24.01 6.31 -6.80
CA GLY A 160 24.39 7.72 -6.83
C GLY A 160 23.45 8.64 -6.05
N HIS A 161 22.13 8.42 -6.14
CA HIS A 161 21.13 9.45 -5.82
C HIS A 161 20.13 9.07 -4.73
N ALA A 162 20.15 7.85 -4.18
CA ALA A 162 19.21 7.51 -3.11
C ALA A 162 19.45 8.37 -1.86
N ARG A 163 18.36 8.75 -1.18
CA ARG A 163 18.40 9.69 -0.04
C ARG A 163 19.24 9.16 1.11
N THR A 164 19.11 7.87 1.41
CA THR A 164 19.81 7.27 2.54
C THR A 164 21.12 6.62 2.11
N LYS A 165 22.15 6.73 2.96
CA LYS A 165 23.44 6.05 2.76
C LYS A 165 23.26 4.52 2.63
N LYS A 166 22.37 3.94 3.43
CA LYS A 166 22.08 2.49 3.41
C LYS A 166 21.55 2.06 2.05
N THR A 167 20.55 2.75 1.52
CA THR A 167 19.98 2.45 0.19
C THR A 167 21.02 2.57 -0.91
N ARG A 168 21.84 3.64 -0.90
CA ARG A 168 22.95 3.79 -1.86
C ARG A 168 23.92 2.61 -1.82
N HIS A 169 24.28 2.16 -0.62
CA HIS A 169 25.21 1.05 -0.44
C HIS A 169 24.64 -0.29 -0.89
N THR A 170 23.37 -0.58 -0.56
CA THR A 170 22.67 -1.78 -1.05
C THR A 170 22.68 -1.81 -2.58
N ALA A 171 22.30 -0.71 -3.23
CA ALA A 171 22.26 -0.62 -4.68
C ALA A 171 23.64 -0.80 -5.31
N ALA A 172 24.68 -0.12 -4.78
CA ALA A 172 26.05 -0.23 -5.26
C ALA A 172 26.64 -1.65 -5.16
N THR A 173 26.26 -2.40 -4.12
CA THR A 173 26.72 -3.78 -3.93
C THR A 173 26.13 -4.72 -4.98
N LYS A 174 24.90 -4.44 -5.44
CA LYS A 174 24.23 -5.23 -6.47
C LYS A 174 24.62 -4.86 -7.90
N THR A 175 24.98 -3.60 -8.16
CA THR A 175 25.53 -3.20 -9.46
C THR A 175 26.94 -3.74 -9.70
N ASN A 176 27.68 -4.01 -8.63
CA ASN A 176 29.01 -4.58 -8.71
C ASN A 176 29.10 -5.79 -7.77
N PRO A 177 28.52 -6.95 -8.17
CA PRO A 177 28.67 -8.17 -7.40
C PRO A 177 30.17 -8.49 -7.39
N ARG A 178 30.85 -8.15 -6.30
CA ARG A 178 32.20 -8.65 -6.05
C ARG A 178 32.08 -10.17 -6.06
N ASN A 179 32.67 -10.80 -7.09
CA ASN A 179 32.77 -12.25 -7.18
C ASN A 179 33.46 -12.74 -5.89
N PRO A 180 32.87 -13.66 -5.11
CA PRO A 180 33.55 -14.27 -3.98
C PRO A 180 34.79 -15.06 -4.43
#